data_AF-A0A941CB37-F1
#
_entry.id   AF-A0A941CB37-F1
#
_cell.length_a   1.000
_cell.length_b   1.000
_cell.length_c   1.000
_cell.angle_alpha   90.00
_cell.angle_beta   90.00
_cell.angle_gamma   90.00
#
_symmetry.space_group_name_H-M   'P 1'
#
loop_
_entity.id
_entity.type
_entity.pdbx_description
1 polymer ?
#
loop_
_entity_poly.entity_id
_entity_poly.type
_entity_poly.pdbx_seq_one_letter_code
_entity_poly.pdbx_strand_id
1 'polypeptide(L)'
;MNTILPRVITQKDKVKETNLKPDGYFQKVIKYIPGEIVAFYLVFNKFAIENGVQGFLTLFIIGLILTPFYKYFGLKDQSNILDTPWFQIIISVIAFAIWVFALGDLSRLIGEYDPFFSSLTLATFTMATPILENLFELKKL
;
A
#
# COMPACT_ATOMS: atom_id res chain seq x y z
N MET A 1 -42.30 2.92 36.38
CA MET A 1 -42.63 2.88 34.94
C MET A 1 -41.69 3.85 34.24
N ASN A 2 -40.56 3.38 33.70
CA ASN A 2 -39.58 4.23 33.02
C ASN A 2 -40.08 4.57 31.62
N THR A 3 -40.44 5.83 31.40
CA THR A 3 -40.79 6.35 30.08
C THR A 3 -39.52 6.59 29.29
N ILE A 4 -39.23 5.70 28.34
CA ILE A 4 -38.20 5.94 27.33
C ILE A 4 -38.77 6.98 26.37
N LEU A 5 -38.39 8.24 26.54
CA LEU A 5 -38.71 9.28 25.57
C LEU A 5 -37.95 8.97 24.27
N PRO A 6 -38.59 9.07 23.09
CA PRO A 6 -37.89 8.91 21.83
C PRO A 6 -36.80 9.97 21.72
N ARG A 7 -35.54 9.53 21.60
CA ARG A 7 -34.41 10.42 21.38
C ARG A 7 -34.62 11.14 20.06
N VAL A 8 -34.76 12.47 20.12
CA VAL A 8 -34.77 13.33 18.92
C VAL A 8 -33.39 13.25 18.28
N ILE A 9 -33.29 12.59 17.13
CA ILE A 9 -32.06 12.59 16.31
C ILE A 9 -31.89 14.01 15.78
N THR A 10 -30.97 14.76 16.38
CA THR A 10 -30.67 16.13 15.93
C THR A 10 -29.73 16.09 14.72
N GLN A 11 -29.64 17.17 13.94
CA GLN A 11 -28.66 17.24 12.83
C GLN A 11 -27.23 16.95 13.29
N LYS A 12 -26.89 17.24 14.56
CA LYS A 12 -25.62 16.84 15.18
C LYS A 12 -25.41 15.32 15.21
N ASP A 13 -26.46 14.53 15.39
CA ASP A 13 -26.42 13.06 15.34
C ASP A 13 -26.34 12.55 13.88
N LYS A 14 -26.93 13.26 12.90
CA LYS A 14 -26.78 12.97 11.45
C LYS A 14 -25.41 13.34 10.87
N VAL A 15 -24.70 14.32 11.43
CA VAL A 15 -23.33 14.67 10.99
C VAL A 15 -22.31 13.57 11.36
N LYS A 16 -22.71 12.60 12.19
CA LYS A 16 -21.96 11.35 12.39
C LYS A 16 -22.35 10.24 11.39
N GLU A 17 -23.03 10.56 10.30
CA GLU A 17 -22.91 9.79 9.07
C GLU A 17 -21.55 10.15 8.45
N THR A 18 -20.62 9.22 8.59
CA THR A 18 -19.33 9.16 7.90
C THR A 18 -19.42 9.77 6.51
N ASN A 19 -18.95 11.01 6.37
CA ASN A 19 -18.63 11.64 5.09
C ASN A 19 -17.43 10.87 4.48
N LEU A 20 -17.63 9.62 4.09
CA LEU A 20 -16.72 8.90 3.23
C LEU A 20 -16.92 9.46 1.83
N LYS A 21 -16.34 10.65 1.60
CA LYS A 21 -16.07 11.07 0.24
C LYS A 21 -15.16 9.99 -0.35
N PRO A 22 -15.52 9.36 -1.49
CA PRO A 22 -14.62 8.44 -2.15
C PRO A 22 -13.26 9.13 -2.35
N ASP A 23 -12.19 8.42 -2.00
CA ASP A 23 -10.82 8.94 -2.08
C ASP A 23 -10.58 9.51 -3.49
N GLY A 24 -10.15 10.77 -3.56
CA GLY A 24 -9.76 11.40 -4.83
C GLY A 24 -8.57 10.65 -5.46
N TYR A 25 -8.39 10.78 -6.77
CA TYR A 25 -7.33 10.07 -7.50
C TYR A 25 -5.94 10.19 -6.84
N PHE A 26 -5.55 11.40 -6.43
CA PHE A 26 -4.26 11.63 -5.78
C PHE A 26 -4.15 10.96 -4.40
N GLN A 27 -5.24 10.89 -3.63
CA GLN A 27 -5.28 10.20 -2.35
C GLN A 27 -5.12 8.69 -2.55
N LYS A 28 -5.74 8.13 -3.60
CA LYS A 28 -5.52 6.74 -4.00
C LYS A 28 -4.05 6.48 -4.34
N VAL A 29 -3.42 7.33 -5.16
CA VAL A 29 -1.97 7.21 -5.49
C VAL A 29 -1.12 7.11 -4.21
N ILE A 30 -1.31 8.03 -3.26
CA ILE A 30 -0.53 8.05 -2.01
C ILE A 30 -0.74 6.75 -1.21
N LYS A 31 -1.96 6.23 -1.15
CA LYS A 31 -2.31 5.02 -0.38
C LYS A 31 -1.58 3.76 -0.85
N TYR A 32 -1.16 3.74 -2.12
CA TYR A 32 -0.46 2.62 -2.74
C TYR A 32 1.05 2.64 -2.60
N ILE A 33 1.63 3.77 -2.20
CA ILE A 33 3.06 3.86 -1.91
C ILE A 33 3.31 3.20 -0.54
N PRO A 34 4.09 2.11 -0.44
CA PRO A 34 4.38 1.46 0.83
C PRO A 34 5.50 2.23 1.58
N GLY A 35 5.25 3.50 1.91
CA GLY A 35 6.27 4.44 2.39
C GLY A 35 7.00 3.98 3.65
N GLU A 36 6.29 3.40 4.61
CA GLU A 36 6.86 2.92 5.87
C GLU A 36 7.81 1.75 5.66
N ILE A 37 7.45 0.81 4.78
CA ILE A 37 8.26 -0.36 4.45
C ILE A 37 9.47 0.05 3.61
N VAL A 38 9.29 0.99 2.67
CA VAL A 38 10.40 1.55 1.90
C VAL A 38 11.39 2.27 2.82
N ALA A 39 10.90 3.06 3.78
CA ALA A 39 11.75 3.70 4.78
C ALA A 39 12.54 2.68 5.62
N PHE A 40 11.88 1.62 6.09
CA PHE A 40 12.54 0.49 6.76
C PHE A 40 13.64 -0.11 5.88
N TYR A 41 13.33 -0.40 4.61
CA TYR A 41 14.30 -0.97 3.67
C TYR A 41 15.52 -0.07 3.50
N LEU A 42 15.33 1.24 3.31
CA LEU A 42 16.42 2.21 3.12
C LEU A 42 17.37 2.28 4.32
N VAL A 43 16.86 2.15 5.55
CA VAL A 43 17.68 2.16 6.77
C VAL A 43 18.63 0.96 6.81
N PHE A 44 18.14 -0.22 6.46
CA PHE A 44 18.92 -1.46 6.56
C PHE A 44 19.68 -1.82 5.28
N ASN A 45 19.41 -1.15 4.17
CA ASN A 45 19.96 -1.46 2.86
C ASN A 45 21.49 -1.55 2.90
N LYS A 46 22.18 -0.53 3.44
CA LYS A 46 23.65 -0.54 3.50
C LYS A 46 24.22 -1.77 4.21
N PHE A 47 23.64 -2.16 5.35
CA PHE A 47 24.06 -3.36 6.08
C PHE A 47 23.77 -4.64 5.31
N ALA A 48 22.62 -4.70 4.63
CA ALA A 48 22.27 -5.82 3.77
C ALA A 48 23.25 -5.97 2.60
N ILE A 49 23.67 -4.84 2.01
CA ILE A 49 24.67 -4.78 0.94
C ILE A 49 26.02 -5.33 1.38
N GLU A 50 26.49 -4.96 2.57
CA GLU A 50 27.76 -5.42 3.14
C GLU A 50 27.78 -6.93 3.37
N ASN A 51 26.61 -7.51 3.69
CA ASN A 51 26.42 -8.95 3.83
C ASN A 51 26.18 -9.69 2.49
N GLY A 52 26.37 -9.01 1.36
CA GLY A 52 26.27 -9.58 0.02
C GLY A 52 24.85 -10.02 -0.36
N VAL A 53 24.75 -11.07 -1.18
CA VAL A 53 23.45 -11.58 -1.69
C VAL A 53 22.57 -12.09 -0.56
N GLN A 54 23.15 -12.72 0.46
CA GLN A 54 22.39 -13.27 1.59
C GLN A 54 21.76 -12.16 2.42
N GLY A 55 22.50 -11.09 2.73
CA GLY A 55 21.97 -9.92 3.44
C GLY A 55 20.83 -9.24 2.67
N PHE A 56 21.01 -9.05 1.36
CA PHE A 56 19.96 -8.53 0.48
C PHE A 56 18.70 -9.40 0.52
N LEU A 57 18.83 -10.72 0.34
CA LEU A 57 17.69 -11.64 0.33
C LEU A 57 16.95 -11.64 1.67
N THR A 58 17.68 -11.61 2.79
CA THR A 58 17.08 -11.50 4.12
C THR A 58 16.26 -10.22 4.26
N LEU A 59 16.82 -9.07 3.91
CA LEU A 59 16.12 -7.79 3.99
C LEU A 59 14.90 -7.73 3.04
N PHE A 60 15.07 -8.25 1.81
CA PHE A 60 14.00 -8.32 0.82
C PHE A 60 12.84 -9.18 1.29
N ILE A 61 13.10 -10.38 1.81
CA ILE A 61 12.07 -11.29 2.33
C ILE A 61 11.35 -10.66 3.53
N ILE A 62 12.10 -10.03 4.45
CA ILE A 62 11.51 -9.33 5.59
C ILE A 62 10.55 -8.22 5.11
N GLY A 63 11.00 -7.37 4.18
CA GLY A 63 10.15 -6.31 3.61
C GLY A 63 8.93 -6.84 2.88
N LEU A 64 9.08 -7.94 2.14
CA LEU A 64 7.98 -8.62 1.42
C LEU A 64 6.95 -9.19 2.39
N ILE A 65 7.36 -9.74 3.54
CA ILE A 65 6.44 -10.23 4.58
C ILE A 65 5.80 -9.08 5.37
N LEU A 66 6.57 -8.02 5.65
CA LEU A 66 6.10 -6.88 6.43
C LEU A 66 5.05 -6.04 5.68
N THR A 67 5.15 -5.96 4.35
CA THR A 67 4.19 -5.24 3.48
C THR A 67 2.73 -5.71 3.62
N PRO A 68 2.40 -7.01 3.39
CA PRO A 68 1.04 -7.50 3.55
C PRO A 68 0.61 -7.50 5.01
N PHE A 69 1.52 -7.70 5.96
CA PHE A 69 1.22 -7.65 7.38
C PHE A 69 0.77 -6.24 7.79
N TYR A 70 1.55 -5.21 7.43
CA TYR A 70 1.22 -3.82 7.72
C TYR A 70 -0.12 -3.40 7.12
N LYS A 71 -0.38 -3.74 5.85
CA LYS A 71 -1.67 -3.43 5.22
C LYS A 71 -2.83 -4.21 5.82
N TYR A 72 -2.64 -5.48 6.19
CA TYR A 72 -3.69 -6.27 6.84
C TYR A 72 -4.10 -5.66 8.20
N PHE A 73 -3.13 -5.23 9.02
CA PHE A 73 -3.43 -4.57 10.29
C PHE A 73 -3.97 -3.16 10.12
N GLY A 74 -3.44 -2.36 9.19
CA GLY A 74 -3.94 -1.01 8.90
C GLY A 74 -5.36 -1.02 8.30
N LEU A 75 -5.71 -2.05 7.52
CA LEU A 75 -7.06 -2.22 6.99
C LEU A 75 -8.06 -2.63 8.06
N LYS A 76 -7.66 -3.46 9.04
CA LYS A 76 -8.54 -3.82 10.18
C LYS A 76 -9.00 -2.60 10.99
N ASP A 77 -8.17 -1.57 11.09
CA ASP A 77 -8.54 -0.32 11.78
C ASP A 77 -9.55 0.52 10.97
N GLN A 78 -9.61 0.33 9.65
CA GLN A 78 -10.57 0.97 8.74
C GLN A 78 -11.77 0.07 8.36
N SER A 79 -11.82 -1.18 8.83
CA SER A 79 -12.64 -2.26 8.24
C SER A 79 -14.09 -2.32 8.68
N ASN A 80 -14.77 -1.19 8.90
CA ASN A 80 -16.23 -1.26 8.97
C ASN A 80 -16.90 -1.09 7.60
N ILE A 81 -16.18 -0.70 6.54
CA ILE A 81 -16.87 -0.13 5.36
C ILE A 81 -16.34 -0.56 3.95
N LEU A 82 -15.13 -1.11 3.77
CA LEU A 82 -14.60 -1.32 2.41
C LEU A 82 -14.25 -2.78 2.07
N ASP A 83 -15.09 -3.35 1.21
CA ASP A 83 -15.02 -4.68 0.60
C ASP A 83 -13.94 -4.76 -0.49
N THR A 84 -12.66 -4.56 -0.18
CA THR A 84 -11.54 -5.04 -1.04
C THR A 84 -10.24 -5.25 -0.25
N PRO A 85 -10.09 -6.37 0.47
CA PRO A 85 -8.84 -6.66 1.18
C PRO A 85 -7.73 -7.20 0.26
N TRP A 86 -8.05 -7.93 -0.81
CA TRP A 86 -7.03 -8.69 -1.55
C TRP A 86 -6.29 -7.92 -2.64
N PHE A 87 -6.97 -7.10 -3.44
CA PHE A 87 -6.33 -6.33 -4.52
C PHE A 87 -5.30 -5.35 -3.95
N GLN A 88 -5.66 -4.66 -2.86
CA GLN A 88 -4.77 -3.71 -2.21
C GLN A 88 -3.54 -4.38 -1.56
N ILE A 89 -3.70 -5.58 -1.00
CA ILE A 89 -2.56 -6.34 -0.47
C ILE A 89 -1.63 -6.75 -1.60
N ILE A 90 -2.16 -7.37 -2.66
CA ILE A 90 -1.35 -7.84 -3.80
C ILE A 90 -0.59 -6.68 -4.46
N ILE A 91 -1.28 -5.58 -4.72
CA ILE A 91 -0.66 -4.42 -5.38
C ILE A 91 0.42 -3.78 -4.50
N SER A 92 0.26 -3.79 -3.18
CA SER A 92 1.27 -3.28 -2.25
C SER A 92 2.54 -4.14 -2.23
N VAL A 93 2.40 -5.47 -2.31
CA VAL A 93 3.53 -6.39 -2.40
C VAL A 93 4.30 -6.18 -3.71
N ILE A 94 3.57 -6.05 -4.82
CA ILE A 94 4.16 -5.74 -6.14
C ILE A 94 4.83 -4.36 -6.10
N ALA A 95 4.20 -3.35 -5.50
CA ALA A 95 4.76 -2.01 -5.34
C ALA A 95 6.10 -2.06 -4.62
N PHE A 96 6.19 -2.80 -3.50
CA PHE A 96 7.43 -2.95 -2.75
C PHE A 96 8.55 -3.58 -3.60
N ALA A 97 8.24 -4.64 -4.36
CA ALA A 97 9.23 -5.27 -5.24
C ALA A 97 9.74 -4.31 -6.33
N ILE A 98 8.84 -3.53 -6.94
CA ILE A 98 9.20 -2.51 -7.94
C ILE A 98 10.04 -1.39 -7.31
N TRP A 99 9.74 -1.01 -6.06
CA TRP A 99 10.56 -0.06 -5.30
C TRP A 99 11.98 -0.57 -5.09
N VAL A 100 12.15 -1.82 -4.63
CA VAL A 100 13.48 -2.42 -4.45
C VAL A 100 14.23 -2.55 -5.78
N PHE A 101 13.52 -2.87 -6.87
CA PHE A 101 14.11 -2.86 -8.22
C PHE A 101 14.58 -1.46 -8.63
N ALA A 102 13.79 -0.41 -8.37
CA ALA A 102 14.14 0.97 -8.67
C ALA A 102 15.40 1.44 -7.91
N LEU A 103 15.57 1.00 -6.66
CA LEU A 103 16.76 1.27 -5.86
C LEU A 103 18.04 0.60 -6.41
N GLY A 104 17.89 -0.33 -7.36
CA GLY A 104 19.00 -1.00 -8.03
C GLY A 104 19.61 -2.16 -7.26
N ASP A 105 19.10 -2.50 -6.09
CA ASP A 105 19.64 -3.61 -5.31
C ASP A 105 19.32 -4.98 -5.93
N LEU A 106 18.21 -5.06 -6.66
CA LEU A 106 17.84 -6.29 -7.39
C LEU A 106 18.83 -6.62 -8.51
N SER A 107 19.57 -5.64 -9.02
CA SER A 107 20.65 -5.83 -10.02
C SER A 107 21.68 -6.89 -9.61
N ARG A 108 21.87 -7.07 -8.29
CA ARG A 108 22.77 -8.07 -7.70
C ARG A 108 22.38 -9.51 -8.06
N LEU A 109 21.12 -9.75 -8.40
CA LEU A 109 20.61 -11.08 -8.78
C LEU A 109 20.53 -11.28 -10.29
N ILE A 110 20.16 -10.23 -11.04
CA ILE A 110 19.79 -10.32 -12.47
C ILE A 110 20.84 -9.72 -13.42
N GLY A 111 21.88 -9.06 -12.91
CA GLY A 111 23.05 -8.59 -13.66
C GLY A 111 22.82 -7.36 -14.55
N GLU A 112 21.67 -7.28 -15.23
CA GLU A 112 21.29 -6.14 -16.07
C GLU A 112 20.51 -5.12 -15.25
N TYR A 113 21.08 -3.92 -15.06
CA TYR A 113 20.42 -2.81 -14.39
C TYR A 113 20.67 -1.52 -15.13
N ASP A 114 19.56 -0.93 -15.59
CA ASP A 114 19.53 0.42 -16.10
C ASP A 114 18.65 1.27 -15.16
N PRO A 115 19.24 2.22 -14.41
CA PRO A 115 18.50 3.10 -13.50
C PRO A 115 17.32 3.81 -14.15
N PHE A 116 17.42 4.14 -15.44
CA PHE A 116 16.36 4.84 -16.18
C PHE A 116 15.12 3.97 -16.30
N PHE A 117 15.28 2.73 -16.80
CA PHE A 117 14.14 1.82 -16.97
C PHE A 117 13.53 1.42 -15.62
N SER A 118 14.35 1.18 -14.59
CA SER A 118 13.83 0.83 -13.26
C SER A 118 13.02 1.96 -12.63
N SER A 119 13.49 3.21 -12.75
CA SER A 119 12.75 4.39 -12.28
C SER A 119 11.48 4.65 -13.08
N LEU A 120 11.53 4.45 -14.40
CA LEU A 120 10.39 4.60 -15.29
C LEU A 120 9.29 3.58 -14.97
N THR A 121 9.66 2.31 -14.72
CA THR A 121 8.73 1.27 -14.29
C THR A 121 8.06 1.65 -12.98
N LEU A 122 8.82 2.14 -11.98
CA LEU A 122 8.27 2.59 -10.71
C LEU A 122 7.25 3.72 -10.86
N ALA A 123 7.61 4.78 -11.61
CA ALA A 123 6.73 5.92 -11.83
C ALA A 123 5.45 5.51 -12.57
N THR A 124 5.60 4.73 -13.64
CA THR A 124 4.48 4.22 -14.44
C THR A 124 3.54 3.36 -13.59
N PHE A 125 4.09 2.44 -12.80
CA PHE A 125 3.32 1.58 -11.91
C PHE A 125 2.53 2.39 -10.88
N THR A 126 3.18 3.37 -10.24
CA THR A 126 2.54 4.23 -9.21
C THR A 126 1.35 5.00 -9.79
N MET A 127 1.48 5.53 -11.02
CA MET A 127 0.38 6.25 -11.70
C MET A 127 -0.71 5.32 -12.24
N ALA A 128 -0.34 4.13 -12.71
CA ALA A 128 -1.29 3.16 -13.27
C ALA A 128 -2.16 2.50 -12.18
N THR A 129 -1.64 2.37 -10.95
CA THR A 129 -2.29 1.61 -9.88
C THR A 129 -3.73 2.05 -9.56
N PRO A 130 -4.04 3.36 -9.37
CA PRO A 130 -5.43 3.79 -9.13
C PRO A 130 -6.35 3.59 -10.33
N ILE A 131 -5.81 3.61 -11.56
CA ILE A 131 -6.58 3.36 -12.78
C ILE A 131 -7.00 1.89 -12.83
N LEU A 132 -6.06 0.99 -12.49
CA LEU A 132 -6.32 -0.45 -12.41
C LEU A 132 -7.36 -0.79 -11.34
N GLU A 133 -7.30 -0.13 -10.18
CA GLU A 133 -8.32 -0.27 -9.13
C GLU A 133 -9.71 0.12 -9.64
N ASN A 134 -9.84 1.33 -10.20
CA ASN A 134 -11.13 1.80 -10.72
C ASN A 134 -11.70 0.88 -11.81
N LEU A 135 -10.85 0.36 -12.70
CA LEU A 135 -11.24 -0.60 -13.72
C LEU A 135 -11.73 -1.93 -13.13
N PHE A 136 -11.08 -2.40 -12.07
CA PHE A 136 -11.48 -3.62 -11.37
C PHE A 136 -12.81 -3.45 -10.64
N GLU A 137 -13.03 -2.30 -9.99
CA GLU A 137 -14.31 -1.97 -9.34
C GLU A 137 -15.47 -1.91 -10.35
N LEU A 138 -15.26 -1.32 -11.53
CA LEU A 138 -16.28 -1.27 -12.60
C LEU A 138 -16.70 -2.66 -13.10
N LYS A 139 -15.80 -3.64 -13.11
CA LYS A 139 -16.10 -5.02 -13.55
C LYS A 139 -16.89 -5.82 -12.50
N LYS A 140 -16.94 -5.34 -11.26
CA LYS A 140 -17.63 -5.99 -10.14
C LYS A 140 -19.11 -5.56 -10.02
N LEU A 141 -19.49 -4.47 -10.71
CA LEU A 141 -20.86 -3.96 -10.86
C LEU A 141 -21.58 -4.65 -12.03
#